data_AF-A0A2W4M4C1-F1
#
_entry.id   AF-A0A2W4M4C1-F1
#
_cell.length_a   1.000
_cell.length_b   1.000
_cell.length_c   1.000
_cell.angle_alpha   90.00
_cell.angle_beta   90.00
_cell.angle_gamma   90.00
#
_symmetry.space_group_name_H-M   'P 1'
#
loop_
_entity.id
_entity.type
_entity.pdbx_description
1 polymer ?
#
loop_
_entity_poly.entity_id
_entity_poly.type
_entity_poly.pdbx_seq_one_letter_code
_entity_poly.pdbx_strand_id
1 'polypeptide(L)'
;MMGVLGWVGAIVAGLILGGLIGQYAVPGRQFPGGLAGALASGAIGGVLGALIPGNWGWTLDGANMVAAILVAAVLTWVVGFAGGKLAARNKSS
;
A
#
# COMPACT_ATOMS: atom_id res chain seq x y z
N MET A 1 -18.37 -11.49 6.00
CA MET A 1 -18.40 -10.05 5.63
C MET A 1 -17.54 -9.32 6.64
N MET A 2 -16.57 -8.51 6.20
CA MET A 2 -15.77 -7.68 7.10
C MET A 2 -16.63 -6.59 7.69
N GLY A 3 -16.53 -6.38 9.00
CA GLY A 3 -17.18 -5.27 9.66
C GLY A 3 -16.43 -3.95 9.45
N VAL A 4 -17.06 -2.85 9.83
CA VAL A 4 -16.57 -1.48 9.58
C VAL A 4 -15.20 -1.25 10.20
N LEU A 5 -14.91 -1.86 11.36
CA LEU A 5 -13.61 -1.71 12.02
C LEU A 5 -12.49 -2.40 11.24
N GLY A 6 -12.79 -3.52 10.56
CA GLY A 6 -11.85 -4.23 9.71
C GLY A 6 -11.46 -3.40 8.49
N TRP A 7 -12.43 -2.73 7.88
CA TRP A 7 -12.20 -1.80 6.76
C TRP A 7 -11.36 -0.59 7.18
N VAL A 8 -11.74 0.06 8.29
CA VAL A 8 -10.99 1.21 8.81
C VAL A 8 -9.57 0.80 9.19
N GLY A 9 -9.40 -0.33 9.88
CA GLY A 9 -8.09 -0.85 10.26
C GLY A 9 -7.19 -1.13 9.05
N ALA A 10 -7.73 -1.78 8.01
CA ALA A 10 -7.00 -2.07 6.79
C ALA A 10 -6.55 -0.81 6.04
N ILE A 11 -7.43 0.20 5.94
CA ILE A 11 -7.12 1.47 5.30
C ILE A 11 -6.07 2.23 6.09
N VAL A 12 -6.23 2.34 7.41
CA VAL A 12 -5.28 3.05 8.28
C VAL A 12 -3.90 2.39 8.25
N ALA A 13 -3.85 1.05 8.37
CA ALA A 13 -2.60 0.30 8.25
C ALA A 13 -1.95 0.51 6.87
N GLY A 14 -2.75 0.43 5.80
CA GLY A 14 -2.30 0.68 4.44
C GLY A 14 -1.74 2.09 4.23
N LEU A 15 -2.39 3.12 4.76
CA LEU A 15 -1.93 4.51 4.69
C LEU A 15 -0.61 4.73 5.45
N ILE A 16 -0.50 4.19 6.66
CA ILE A 16 0.72 4.30 7.46
C ILE A 16 1.89 3.62 6.75
N LEU A 17 1.70 2.39 6.25
CA LEU A 17 2.73 1.68 5.49
C LEU A 17 3.05 2.37 4.16
N GLY A 18 2.03 2.85 3.44
CA GLY A 18 2.21 3.58 2.19
C GLY A 18 3.07 4.83 2.37
N GLY A 19 2.77 5.62 3.41
CA GLY A 19 3.54 6.79 3.79
C GLY A 19 4.97 6.45 4.22
N LEU A 20 5.14 5.45 5.09
CA LEU A 20 6.46 5.02 5.56
C LEU A 20 7.35 4.51 4.41
N ILE A 21 6.81 3.69 3.51
CA ILE A 21 7.56 3.15 2.37
C ILE A 21 7.87 4.27 1.38
N GLY A 22 6.91 5.14 1.11
CA GLY A 22 7.08 6.30 0.25
C GLY A 22 8.18 7.25 0.73
N GLN A 23 8.28 7.46 2.04
CA GLN A 23 9.22 8.41 2.64
C GLN A 23 10.59 7.80 2.94
N TYR A 24 10.65 6.57 3.47
CA TYR A 24 11.89 5.99 4.01
C TYR A 24 12.50 4.87 3.17
N ALA A 25 11.69 4.08 2.46
CA ALA A 25 12.22 2.97 1.64
C ALA A 25 12.60 3.42 0.22
N VAL A 26 12.09 4.56 -0.22
CA VAL A 26 12.24 5.08 -1.58
C VAL A 26 12.69 6.57 -1.58
N PRO A 27 13.65 7.00 -0.75
CA PRO A 27 14.12 8.39 -0.77
C PRO A 27 14.72 8.70 -2.15
N GLY A 28 14.08 9.60 -2.89
CA GLY A 28 14.55 10.07 -4.21
C GLY A 28 14.04 9.31 -5.44
N ARG A 29 13.30 8.20 -5.30
CA ARG A 29 12.59 7.58 -6.43
C ARG A 29 11.19 8.20 -6.52
N GLN A 30 10.90 8.80 -7.67
CA GLN A 30 9.67 9.55 -7.91
C GLN A 30 8.49 8.58 -7.98
N PHE A 31 7.77 8.43 -6.87
CA PHE A 31 6.43 7.87 -6.90
C PHE A 31 5.59 8.70 -7.89
N PRO A 32 4.76 8.05 -8.73
CA PRO A 32 3.85 8.78 -9.60
C PRO A 32 2.84 9.51 -8.70
N GLY A 33 2.96 10.84 -8.58
CA GLY A 33 2.17 11.65 -7.64
C GLY A 33 2.78 11.87 -6.25
N GLY A 34 4.07 11.55 -6.04
CA GLY A 34 4.78 11.83 -4.79
C GLY A 34 4.16 11.12 -3.57
N LEU A 35 4.08 11.83 -2.43
CA LEU A 35 3.49 11.30 -1.19
C LEU A 35 2.05 10.83 -1.39
N ALA A 36 1.26 11.55 -2.19
CA ALA A 36 -0.15 11.20 -2.45
C ALA A 36 -0.28 9.86 -3.19
N GLY A 37 0.62 9.59 -4.15
CA GLY A 37 0.67 8.30 -4.85
C GLY A 37 1.02 7.14 -3.93
N ALA A 38 1.96 7.36 -2.99
CA ALA A 38 2.38 6.34 -2.02
C ALA A 38 1.27 6.03 -0.99
N LEU A 39 0.54 7.05 -0.54
CA LEU A 39 -0.62 6.89 0.34
C LEU A 39 -1.76 6.15 -0.37
N ALA A 40 -2.05 6.51 -1.63
CA ALA A 40 -3.08 5.83 -2.42
C ALA A 40 -2.73 4.35 -2.66
N SER A 41 -1.49 4.04 -3.05
CA SER A 41 -1.07 2.64 -3.23
C SER A 41 -1.13 1.84 -1.92
N GLY A 42 -0.77 2.48 -0.80
CA GLY A 42 -0.86 1.88 0.52
C GLY A 42 -2.30 1.58 0.93
N ALA A 43 -3.21 2.54 0.78
CA ALA A 43 -4.63 2.36 1.09
C ALA A 43 -5.27 1.27 0.24
N ILE A 44 -5.00 1.28 -1.08
CA ILE A 44 -5.51 0.25 -2.01
C ILE A 44 -4.95 -1.12 -1.63
N GLY A 45 -3.65 -1.22 -1.32
CA GLY A 45 -3.05 -2.49 -0.94
C GLY A 45 -3.50 -3.01 0.42
N GLY A 46 -3.78 -2.12 1.38
CA GLY A 46 -4.38 -2.48 2.66
C GLY A 46 -5.76 -3.09 2.47
N VAL A 47 -6.61 -2.43 1.67
CA VAL A 47 -7.94 -2.92 1.32
C VAL A 47 -7.88 -4.27 0.59
N LEU A 48 -7.04 -4.38 -0.45
CA LEU A 48 -6.92 -5.60 -1.25
C LEU A 48 -6.36 -6.77 -0.44
N GLY A 49 -5.39 -6.51 0.43
CA GLY A 49 -4.84 -7.54 1.32
C GLY A 49 -5.83 -7.98 2.39
N ALA A 50 -6.65 -7.06 2.89
CA ALA A 50 -7.68 -7.39 3.86
C ALA A 50 -8.82 -8.25 3.27
N LEU A 51 -9.02 -8.18 1.95
CA LEU A 51 -9.94 -9.04 1.19
C LEU A 51 -9.40 -10.44 0.91
N ILE A 52 -8.10 -10.70 1.14
CA ILE A 52 -7.53 -12.04 0.94
C ILE A 52 -8.15 -12.99 1.99
N PRO A 53 -8.92 -14.00 1.56
CA PRO A 53 -9.55 -14.92 2.48
C PRO A 53 -8.47 -15.81 3.10
N GLY A 54 -8.40 -15.77 4.42
CA GLY A 54 -7.45 -16.57 5.16
C GLY A 54 -7.40 -16.21 6.63
N ASN A 55 -7.69 -17.17 7.50
CA ASN A 55 -7.64 -16.97 8.96
C ASN A 55 -6.24 -17.31 9.53
N TRP A 56 -5.20 -17.05 8.75
CA TRP A 56 -3.81 -17.25 9.11
C TRP A 56 -3.21 -15.91 9.48
N GLY A 57 -3.23 -15.61 10.77
CA GLY A 57 -2.66 -14.39 11.35
C GLY A 57 -3.65 -13.57 12.17
N TRP A 58 -3.22 -12.35 12.53
CA TRP A 58 -4.06 -11.41 13.26
C TRP A 58 -5.18 -10.87 12.37
N THR A 59 -6.41 -11.09 12.80
CA THR A 59 -7.61 -10.59 12.14
C THR A 59 -8.29 -9.51 12.98
N LEU A 60 -8.71 -8.43 12.35
CA LEU A 60 -9.51 -7.38 12.97
C LEU A 60 -10.90 -7.38 12.31
N ASP A 61 -11.94 -7.76 13.05
CA ASP A 61 -13.33 -7.68 12.57
C ASP A 61 -13.57 -8.39 11.20
N GLY A 62 -12.96 -9.57 11.05
CA GLY A 62 -13.03 -10.39 9.83
C GLY A 62 -12.03 -10.01 8.72
N ALA A 63 -11.20 -8.99 8.93
CA ALA A 63 -10.16 -8.55 8.02
C ALA A 63 -8.80 -9.13 8.41
N ASN A 64 -8.08 -9.78 7.49
CA ASN A 64 -6.72 -10.27 7.76
C ASN A 64 -5.72 -9.09 7.69
N MET A 65 -5.29 -8.61 8.85
CA MET A 65 -4.40 -7.45 8.95
C MET A 65 -2.99 -7.77 8.46
N VAL A 66 -2.53 -9.00 8.63
CA VAL A 66 -1.20 -9.42 8.14
C VAL A 66 -1.18 -9.39 6.61
N ALA A 67 -2.22 -9.92 5.97
CA ALA A 67 -2.38 -9.86 4.52
C ALA A 67 -2.51 -8.41 4.03
N ALA A 68 -3.30 -7.56 4.73
CA ALA A 68 -3.43 -6.14 4.44
C ALA A 68 -2.07 -5.42 4.43
N ILE A 69 -1.25 -5.64 5.47
CA ILE A 69 0.07 -5.03 5.62
C ILE A 69 1.02 -5.49 4.52
N LEU A 70 1.09 -6.80 4.25
CA LEU A 70 1.98 -7.35 3.23
C LEU A 70 1.62 -6.85 1.83
N VAL A 71 0.34 -6.87 1.48
CA VAL A 71 -0.12 -6.42 0.17
C VAL A 71 0.05 -4.91 0.02
N ALA A 72 -0.24 -4.11 1.06
CA ALA A 72 0.08 -2.68 1.08
C ALA A 72 1.56 -2.40 0.84
N ALA A 73 2.45 -3.15 1.50
CA ALA A 73 3.88 -2.98 1.35
C ALA A 73 4.36 -3.32 -0.07
N VAL A 74 3.95 -4.48 -0.58
CA VAL A 74 4.34 -4.95 -1.91
C VAL A 74 3.79 -4.03 -3.00
N LEU A 75 2.51 -3.66 -2.95
CA LEU A 75 1.91 -2.75 -3.93
C LEU A 75 2.58 -1.39 -3.92
N THR A 76 2.80 -0.81 -2.73
CA THR A 76 3.48 0.48 -2.62
C THR A 76 4.88 0.41 -3.22
N TRP A 77 5.63 -0.66 -2.96
CA TRP A 77 6.95 -0.85 -3.54
C TRP A 77 6.91 -1.00 -5.08
N VAL A 78 5.98 -1.80 -5.61
CA VAL A 78 5.79 -2.00 -7.05
C VAL A 78 5.40 -0.71 -7.76
N VAL A 79 4.46 0.06 -7.19
CA VAL A 79 4.01 1.35 -7.72
C VAL A 79 5.15 2.36 -7.74
N GLY A 80 5.96 2.42 -6.67
CA GLY A 80 7.15 3.27 -6.62
C GLY A 80 8.18 2.89 -7.68
N PHE A 81 8.40 1.60 -7.91
CA PHE A 81 9.31 1.12 -8.95
C PHE A 81 8.80 1.40 -10.37
N ALA A 82 7.51 1.19 -10.62
CA ALA A 82 6.87 1.46 -11.91
C ALA A 82 6.86 2.96 -12.25
N GLY A 83 6.53 3.81 -11.27
CA GLY A 83 6.57 5.27 -11.43
C GLY A 83 7.97 5.79 -11.72
N GLY A 84 9.00 5.24 -11.07
CA GLY A 84 10.40 5.59 -11.34
C GLY A 84 10.82 5.31 -12.80
N LYS A 85 10.35 4.21 -13.40
CA LYS A 85 10.61 3.91 -14.81
C LYS A 85 9.90 4.87 -15.77
N LEU A 86 8.66 5.25 -15.44
CA LEU A 86 7.87 6.20 -16.23
C LEU A 86 8.50 7.59 -16.21
N ALA A 87 8.96 8.05 -15.05
CA ALA A 87 9.64 9.34 -14.92
C ALA A 87 10.99 9.39 -15.65
N ALA A 88 11.75 8.29 -15.64
CA ALA A 88 13.02 8.19 -16.37
C ALA A 88 12.83 8.24 -17.90
N ARG A 89 11.75 7.63 -18.42
CA ARG A 89 11.43 7.61 -19.85
C ARG A 89 11.02 8.99 -20.39
N ASN A 90 10.36 9.81 -19.58
CA ASN A 90 9.88 11.14 -20.00
C ASN A 90 10.99 12.20 -20.07
N LYS A 91 12.17 11.96 -19.48
CA LYS A 91 13.34 12.86 -19.57
C LYS A 91 14.23 12.62 -20.81
N SER A 92 13.94 11.57 -21.59
CA SER A 92 14.74 11.16 -22.74
C SER A 92 14.08 11.49 -24.10
N SER A 93 12.98 12.23 -24.09
CA SER A 93 12.28 12.73 -25.29
C SER A 93 12.22 14.25 -25.25
#